data_AF-V5H584-F1
#
_entry.id   AF-V5H584-F1
#
_cell.length_a   1.000
_cell.length_b   1.000
_cell.length_c   1.000
_cell.angle_alpha   90.00
_cell.angle_beta   90.00
_cell.angle_gamma   90.00
#
_symmetry.space_group_name_H-M   'P 1'
#
loop_
_entity.id
_entity.type
_entity.pdbx_description
1 polymer ?
#
loop_
_entity_poly.entity_id
_entity_poly.type
_entity_poly.pdbx_seq_one_letter_code
_entity_poly.pdbx_strand_id
1 'polypeptide(L)'
;REDPVLYLILYGVSVALRLEALEYPGINMSLIGVYSAPKSIERLILEQRPPSVPVRKASLLMSTPGVIRRVQQHSAADVVLFLTQFNLGESSIRNNQDDLIGHAVRGGVCTRNKYGFVKDSGNYEGVEMAAVITARLLGAEYDGRAGASGCPEDGGYFMGTGEIYTPYAFSNCSRKMILETIEQRMSVTCLSSINQWPPVHGNRTYMGEGLSPDEFCLAQYPKSRYCYPDYNILPSTCTVDCCEWNGHSKRKLWTYFGLDGMACRSFFATYNTVGVCFNGFCERRLL
;
A
#
# COMPACT_ATOMS: atom_id res chain seq x y z
N ARG A 1 -19.56 0.30 8.11
CA ARG A 1 -18.39 1.21 8.06
C ARG A 1 -17.43 0.69 9.12
N GLU A 2 -16.25 0.26 8.71
CA GLU A 2 -15.30 -0.41 9.61
C GLU A 2 -14.78 0.56 10.68
N ASP A 3 -14.42 0.01 11.84
CA ASP A 3 -13.74 0.77 12.89
C ASP A 3 -12.40 1.33 12.35
N PRO A 4 -12.07 2.61 12.60
CA PRO A 4 -10.84 3.21 12.06
C PRO A 4 -9.55 2.51 12.49
N VAL A 5 -9.51 1.90 13.68
CA VAL A 5 -8.33 1.16 14.13
C VAL A 5 -8.22 -0.15 13.38
N LEU A 6 -9.33 -0.89 13.24
CA LEU A 6 -9.36 -2.10 12.42
C LEU A 6 -8.98 -1.81 10.96
N TYR A 7 -9.46 -0.72 10.38
CA TYR A 7 -9.07 -0.28 9.03
C TYR A 7 -7.55 -0.13 8.92
N LEU A 8 -6.92 0.56 9.86
CA LEU A 8 -5.46 0.79 9.86
C LEU A 8 -4.66 -0.49 10.11
N ILE A 9 -5.18 -1.42 10.92
CA ILE A 9 -4.56 -2.73 11.13
C ILE A 9 -4.55 -3.52 9.82
N LEU A 10 -5.71 -3.65 9.18
CA LEU A 10 -5.85 -4.40 7.93
C LEU A 10 -5.05 -3.74 6.78
N TYR A 11 -5.00 -2.41 6.75
CA TYR A 11 -4.15 -1.64 5.84
C TYR A 11 -2.68 -2.02 6.02
N GLY A 12 -2.17 -2.03 7.25
CA GLY A 12 -0.79 -2.41 7.55
C GLY A 12 -0.45 -3.84 7.14
N VAL A 13 -1.36 -4.79 7.39
CA VAL A 13 -1.21 -6.19 6.93
C VAL A 13 -1.13 -6.26 5.40
N SER A 14 -1.97 -5.52 4.69
CA SER A 14 -1.96 -5.55 3.23
C SER A 14 -0.70 -4.91 2.62
N VAL A 15 -0.19 -3.83 3.22
CA VAL A 15 1.11 -3.27 2.84
C VAL A 15 2.21 -4.31 3.05
N ALA A 16 2.23 -5.01 4.19
CA ALA A 16 3.20 -6.07 4.44
C ALA A 16 3.15 -7.18 3.38
N LEU A 17 1.95 -7.64 3.01
CA LEU A 17 1.77 -8.61 1.92
C LEU A 17 2.34 -8.12 0.59
N ARG A 18 2.28 -6.82 0.28
CA ARG A 18 2.84 -6.29 -0.97
C ARG A 18 4.36 -6.38 -0.95
N LEU A 19 4.97 -6.13 0.21
CA LEU A 19 6.41 -6.20 0.40
C LEU A 19 6.95 -7.63 0.31
N GLU A 20 6.13 -8.66 0.57
CA GLU A 20 6.50 -10.06 0.30
C GLU A 20 6.77 -10.32 -1.19
N ALA A 21 6.17 -9.54 -2.11
CA ALA A 21 6.42 -9.63 -3.55
C ALA A 21 7.83 -9.20 -3.98
N LEU A 22 8.65 -8.69 -3.05
CA LEU A 22 10.08 -8.53 -3.28
C LEU A 22 10.74 -9.90 -3.52
N GLU A 23 10.27 -10.98 -2.86
CA GLU A 23 10.83 -12.34 -2.82
C GLU A 23 12.29 -12.41 -2.33
N TYR A 24 13.16 -11.61 -2.94
CA TYR A 24 14.53 -11.37 -2.59
C TYR A 24 14.93 -9.90 -2.88
N PRO A 25 15.45 -9.14 -1.90
CA PRO A 25 15.63 -9.54 -0.50
C PRO A 25 14.27 -9.75 0.17
N GLY A 26 14.15 -10.82 0.95
CA GLY A 26 12.93 -11.11 1.70
C GLY A 26 12.74 -10.09 2.82
N ILE A 27 11.67 -9.31 2.76
CA ILE A 27 11.32 -8.30 3.77
C ILE A 27 10.03 -8.74 4.46
N ASN A 28 10.10 -8.85 5.79
CA ASN A 28 8.92 -9.07 6.62
C ASN A 28 8.59 -7.79 7.38
N MET A 29 7.46 -7.18 7.04
CA MET A 29 6.97 -5.97 7.68
C MET A 29 5.89 -6.33 8.70
N SER A 30 6.05 -5.84 9.92
CA SER A 30 5.07 -6.03 10.99
C SER A 30 4.54 -4.69 11.48
N LEU A 31 3.22 -4.55 11.59
CA LEU A 31 2.59 -3.37 12.19
C LEU A 31 2.69 -3.46 13.72
N ILE A 32 3.42 -2.54 14.35
CA ILE A 32 3.64 -2.56 15.81
C ILE A 32 2.79 -1.55 16.59
N GLY A 33 2.06 -0.68 15.90
CA GLY A 33 1.26 0.36 16.54
C GLY A 33 0.49 1.23 15.57
N VAL A 34 -0.61 1.81 16.06
CA VAL A 34 -1.46 2.75 15.34
C VAL A 34 -1.69 3.96 16.23
N TYR A 35 -1.45 5.15 15.70
CA TYR A 35 -1.51 6.40 16.46
C TYR A 35 -2.13 7.52 15.63
N SER A 36 -2.81 8.45 16.29
CA SER A 36 -3.22 9.70 15.65
C SER A 36 -1.99 10.53 15.32
N ALA A 37 -2.02 11.21 14.16
CA ALA A 37 -0.94 12.09 13.74
C ALA A 37 -0.76 13.26 14.75
N PRO A 38 0.48 13.74 14.99
CA PRO A 38 0.70 14.94 15.78
C PRO A 38 -0.03 16.15 15.16
N LYS A 39 -0.68 16.98 15.97
CA LYS A 39 -1.41 18.18 15.51
C LYS A 39 -0.60 19.12 14.63
N SER A 40 0.71 19.20 14.86
CA SER A 40 1.62 20.01 14.03
C SER A 40 1.72 19.49 12.60
N ILE A 41 1.70 18.16 12.41
CA ILE A 41 1.72 17.51 11.10
C ILE A 41 0.36 17.63 10.44
N GLU A 42 -0.72 17.36 11.18
CA GLU A 42 -2.09 17.54 10.70
C GLU A 42 -2.28 18.96 10.14
N ARG A 43 -1.90 19.98 10.91
CA ARG A 43 -1.97 21.38 10.47
C ARG A 43 -1.16 21.65 9.20
N LEU A 44 0.06 21.11 9.10
CA LEU A 44 0.88 21.30 7.88
C LEU A 44 0.23 20.68 6.64
N ILE A 45 -0.36 19.49 6.76
CA ILE A 45 -1.05 18.82 5.66
C ILE A 45 -2.34 19.56 5.27
N LEU A 46 -3.04 20.15 6.25
CA LEU A 46 -4.21 20.99 6.03
C LEU A 46 -3.87 22.36 5.43
N GLU A 47 -2.73 22.95 5.81
CA GLU A 47 -2.22 24.22 5.31
C GLU A 47 -1.63 24.04 3.89
N GLN A 48 -2.48 23.74 2.92
CA GLN A 48 -2.13 23.59 1.50
C GLN A 48 -1.72 24.91 0.80
N ARG A 49 -1.33 25.96 1.55
CA ARG A 49 -0.94 27.27 0.99
C ARG A 49 0.36 27.80 1.60
N PRO A 50 1.41 28.08 0.80
CA PRO A 50 1.51 27.81 -0.63
C PRO A 50 1.62 26.30 -0.95
N PRO A 51 1.17 25.84 -2.14
CA PRO A 51 0.80 24.45 -2.44
C PRO A 51 1.96 23.45 -2.62
N SER A 52 3.19 23.92 -2.69
CA SER A 52 4.35 23.10 -3.12
C SER A 52 5.21 22.54 -1.97
N VAL A 53 4.80 22.74 -0.71
CA VAL A 53 5.67 22.50 0.46
C VAL A 53 5.05 21.75 1.66
N PRO A 54 3.75 21.40 1.77
CA PRO A 54 3.21 20.73 2.95
C PRO A 54 3.93 19.44 3.34
N VAL A 55 4.02 18.46 2.44
CA VAL A 55 4.54 17.13 2.77
C VAL A 55 6.05 17.14 2.98
N ARG A 56 6.80 17.94 2.20
CA ARG A 56 8.25 18.09 2.38
C ARG A 56 8.58 18.80 3.68
N LYS A 57 7.83 19.84 4.06
CA LYS A 57 7.95 20.48 5.39
C LYS A 57 7.56 19.52 6.51
N ALA A 58 6.50 18.74 6.35
CA ALA A 58 6.08 17.75 7.34
C ALA A 58 7.17 16.68 7.53
N SER A 59 7.70 16.14 6.44
CA SER A 59 8.81 15.18 6.43
C SER A 59 10.06 15.75 7.10
N LEU A 60 10.44 16.99 6.77
CA LEU A 60 11.55 17.70 7.41
C LEU A 60 11.31 17.92 8.91
N LEU A 61 10.10 18.36 9.29
CA LEU A 61 9.73 18.59 10.68
C LEU A 61 9.81 17.29 11.50
N MET A 62 9.31 16.19 10.94
CA MET A 62 9.40 14.86 11.57
C MET A 62 10.84 14.37 11.75
N SER A 63 11.71 14.71 10.79
CA SER A 63 13.11 14.29 10.79
C SER A 63 14.02 15.21 11.61
N THR A 64 13.52 16.36 12.09
CA THR A 64 14.30 17.35 12.83
C THR A 64 14.50 16.95 14.30
N PRO A 65 15.74 16.87 14.81
CA PRO A 65 16.00 16.55 16.21
C PRO A 65 15.34 17.52 17.19
N GLY A 66 14.82 17.00 18.30
CA GLY A 66 14.29 17.83 19.39
C GLY A 66 12.89 18.39 19.16
N VAL A 67 12.45 18.55 17.91
CA VAL A 67 11.07 18.98 17.56
C VAL A 67 10.05 17.97 18.07
N ILE A 68 10.38 16.69 17.99
CA ILE A 68 9.52 15.59 18.43
C ILE A 68 10.20 14.85 19.58
N ARG A 69 10.59 15.58 20.62
CA ARG A 69 11.07 15.02 21.90
C ARG A 69 10.03 14.13 22.62
N ARG A 70 8.86 13.87 22.03
CA ARG A 70 7.69 13.27 22.70
C ARG A 70 6.87 12.24 21.92
N VAL A 71 7.25 11.80 20.72
CA VAL A 71 6.58 10.62 20.12
C VAL A 71 7.43 9.39 20.41
N GLN A 72 7.53 9.06 21.69
CA GLN A 72 8.11 7.82 22.21
C GLN A 72 7.51 6.58 21.51
N GLN A 73 6.29 6.72 21.00
CA GLN A 73 5.56 5.73 20.21
C GLN A 73 6.23 5.41 18.86
N HIS A 74 6.97 6.34 18.25
CA HIS A 74 7.62 6.14 16.94
C HIS A 74 9.07 5.67 17.06
N SER A 75 9.70 5.76 18.24
CA SER A 75 11.12 5.41 18.37
C SER A 75 11.38 3.92 18.14
N ALA A 76 10.39 3.07 18.43
CA ALA A 76 10.45 1.62 18.25
C ALA A 76 10.24 1.17 16.79
N ALA A 77 9.69 2.02 15.92
CA ALA A 77 9.36 1.64 14.55
C ALA A 77 10.50 1.96 13.57
N ASP A 78 10.79 1.07 12.62
CA ASP A 78 11.80 1.30 11.58
C ASP A 78 11.26 2.14 10.41
N VAL A 79 9.94 2.14 10.25
CA VAL A 79 9.15 2.91 9.28
C VAL A 79 7.91 3.46 9.99
N VAL A 80 7.52 4.69 9.67
CA VAL A 80 6.25 5.28 10.11
C VAL A 80 5.53 5.84 8.89
N LEU A 81 4.32 5.35 8.64
CA LEU A 81 3.46 5.82 7.54
C LEU A 81 2.37 6.74 8.09
N PHE A 82 2.26 7.93 7.51
CA PHE A 82 1.16 8.86 7.71
C PHE A 82 0.15 8.69 6.60
N LEU A 83 -1.11 8.40 6.96
CA LEU A 83 -2.21 8.34 6.02
C LEU A 83 -3.04 9.61 6.09
N THR A 84 -3.49 10.11 4.94
CA THR A 84 -4.30 11.31 4.87
C THR A 84 -5.24 11.29 3.68
N GLN A 85 -6.40 11.94 3.78
CA GLN A 85 -7.32 12.10 2.64
C GLN A 85 -6.91 13.29 1.74
N PHE A 86 -5.96 14.10 2.18
CA PHE A 86 -5.53 15.31 1.47
C PHE A 86 -4.44 14.99 0.45
N ASN A 87 -4.42 15.72 -0.67
CA ASN A 87 -3.31 15.66 -1.61
C ASN A 87 -2.01 16.13 -0.92
N LEU A 88 -0.90 15.44 -1.23
CA LEU A 88 0.39 15.68 -0.57
C LEU A 88 1.26 16.73 -1.28
N GLY A 89 0.97 17.05 -2.54
CA GLY A 89 1.70 18.01 -3.37
C GLY A 89 0.84 18.73 -4.42
N GLU A 90 1.48 19.56 -5.25
CA GLU A 90 0.83 20.32 -6.35
C GLU A 90 0.97 19.61 -7.70
N SER A 91 -0.06 19.70 -8.55
CA SER A 91 -0.13 19.07 -9.88
C SER A 91 0.69 19.75 -10.99
N SER A 92 1.62 20.67 -10.69
CA SER A 92 2.22 21.56 -11.69
C SER A 92 3.65 21.24 -12.13
N ILE A 93 4.31 20.22 -11.58
CA ILE A 93 5.58 19.73 -12.13
C ILE A 93 5.30 18.50 -12.99
N ARG A 94 5.24 18.71 -14.31
CA ARG A 94 4.99 17.70 -15.37
C ARG A 94 5.90 16.45 -15.34
N ASN A 95 6.83 16.33 -14.39
CA ASN A 95 7.76 15.21 -14.28
C ASN A 95 7.69 14.43 -12.93
N ASN A 96 6.82 14.79 -11.97
CA ASN A 96 6.71 14.10 -10.67
C ASN A 96 5.23 14.01 -10.19
N GLN A 97 4.39 13.24 -10.88
CA GLN A 97 3.01 12.98 -10.42
C GLN A 97 2.95 12.21 -9.09
N ASP A 98 4.04 11.51 -8.72
CA ASP A 98 4.07 10.62 -7.55
C ASP A 98 4.03 11.38 -6.21
N ASP A 99 4.62 12.58 -6.14
CA ASP A 99 4.64 13.44 -4.93
C ASP A 99 3.23 13.94 -4.54
N LEU A 100 2.21 13.72 -5.40
CA LEU A 100 0.83 14.14 -5.18
C LEU A 100 0.05 13.18 -4.27
N ILE A 101 0.43 11.90 -4.28
CA ILE A 101 -0.26 10.80 -3.61
C ILE A 101 0.63 10.00 -2.66
N GLY A 102 1.96 10.14 -2.75
CA GLY A 102 2.90 9.56 -1.81
C GLY A 102 4.18 10.37 -1.66
N HIS A 103 4.83 10.33 -0.50
CA HIS A 103 6.15 10.95 -0.31
C HIS A 103 7.00 10.20 0.72
N ALA A 104 8.26 9.95 0.37
CA ALA A 104 9.30 9.48 1.29
C ALA A 104 10.71 9.86 0.82
N VAL A 105 11.61 10.02 1.79
CA VAL A 105 13.04 10.16 1.52
C VAL A 105 13.63 8.79 1.25
N ARG A 106 14.28 8.62 0.10
CA ARG A 106 14.85 7.34 -0.32
C ARG A 106 15.92 6.84 0.67
N GLY A 107 15.84 5.58 1.09
CA GLY A 107 16.77 4.99 2.07
C GLY A 107 16.60 5.55 3.49
N GLY A 108 15.38 5.96 3.84
CA GLY A 108 15.03 6.55 5.13
C GLY A 108 14.95 5.55 6.29
N VAL A 109 14.78 4.24 6.02
CA VAL A 109 14.76 3.20 7.06
C VAL A 109 16.06 3.24 7.90
N CYS A 110 15.95 2.98 9.20
CA CYS A 110 17.03 3.13 10.19
C CYS A 110 17.63 4.54 10.31
N THR A 111 17.01 5.57 9.75
CA THR A 111 17.47 6.96 9.87
C THR A 111 16.41 7.85 10.51
N ARG A 112 16.73 9.15 10.66
CA ARG A 112 15.74 10.15 11.06
C ARG A 112 14.66 10.39 10.00
N ASN A 113 14.89 9.98 8.75
CA ASN A 113 13.98 10.19 7.62
C ASN A 113 13.04 9.00 7.38
N LYS A 114 12.76 8.18 8.40
CA LYS A 114 11.94 6.95 8.34
C LYS A 114 10.43 7.17 8.14
N TYR A 115 10.04 8.36 7.68
CA TYR A 115 8.65 8.79 7.61
C TYR A 115 8.17 8.78 6.16
N GLY A 116 7.08 8.06 5.91
CA GLY A 116 6.35 8.07 4.64
C GLY A 116 4.99 8.74 4.81
N PHE A 117 4.51 9.38 3.75
CA PHE A 117 3.20 10.00 3.69
C PHE A 117 2.45 9.43 2.50
N VAL A 118 1.19 9.06 2.69
CA VAL A 118 0.38 8.40 1.67
C VAL A 118 -1.03 8.99 1.69
N LYS A 119 -1.54 9.31 0.51
CA LYS A 119 -2.94 9.67 0.35
C LYS A 119 -3.78 8.39 0.34
N ASP A 120 -4.83 8.38 1.16
CA ASP A 120 -5.82 7.31 1.22
C ASP A 120 -7.20 7.94 1.41
N SER A 121 -8.07 7.80 0.40
CA SER A 121 -9.42 8.38 0.42
C SER A 121 -10.45 7.44 1.08
N GLY A 122 -10.00 6.30 1.60
CA GLY A 122 -10.83 5.19 2.07
C GLY A 122 -10.82 4.02 1.08
N ASN A 123 -11.55 2.96 1.44
CA ASN A 123 -11.63 1.72 0.65
C ASN A 123 -10.25 1.11 0.30
N TYR A 124 -9.22 1.39 1.10
CA TYR A 124 -7.85 0.88 0.94
C TYR A 124 -7.13 1.34 -0.34
N GLU A 125 -7.57 2.45 -0.96
CA GLU A 125 -6.96 3.03 -2.18
C GLU A 125 -5.47 3.29 -2.01
N GLY A 126 -5.02 3.68 -0.81
CA GLY A 126 -3.62 4.01 -0.55
C GLY A 126 -2.67 2.82 -0.41
N VAL A 127 -3.14 1.57 -0.32
CA VAL A 127 -2.31 0.42 0.06
C VAL A 127 -1.14 0.19 -0.90
N GLU A 128 -1.40 0.24 -2.20
CA GLU A 128 -0.37 0.04 -3.23
C GLU A 128 0.67 1.17 -3.16
N MET A 129 0.22 2.42 -3.01
CA MET A 129 1.11 3.57 -2.83
C MET A 129 1.91 3.48 -1.52
N ALA A 130 1.33 2.96 -0.44
CA ALA A 130 2.07 2.71 0.79
C ALA A 130 3.17 1.65 0.63
N ALA A 131 2.95 0.63 -0.20
CA ALA A 131 3.99 -0.33 -0.56
C ALA A 131 5.13 0.34 -1.35
N VAL A 132 4.80 1.19 -2.32
CA VAL A 132 5.76 2.02 -3.08
C VAL A 132 6.58 2.93 -2.16
N ILE A 133 5.91 3.63 -1.24
CA ILE A 133 6.57 4.54 -0.29
C ILE A 133 7.45 3.77 0.69
N THR A 134 7.05 2.58 1.12
CA THR A 134 7.88 1.70 1.96
C THR A 134 9.10 1.20 1.19
N ALA A 135 8.95 0.81 -0.08
CA ALA A 135 10.07 0.43 -0.95
C ALA A 135 11.05 1.60 -1.20
N ARG A 136 10.55 2.84 -1.35
CA ARG A 136 11.41 4.03 -1.38
C ARG A 136 12.20 4.19 -0.09
N LEU A 137 11.56 4.08 1.07
CA LEU A 137 12.24 4.14 2.36
C LEU A 137 13.33 3.06 2.49
N LEU A 138 13.10 1.87 1.92
CA LEU A 138 14.07 0.77 1.86
C LEU A 138 15.20 1.00 0.86
N GLY A 139 15.08 1.99 -0.04
CA GLY A 139 16.17 2.43 -0.92
C GLY A 139 15.86 2.39 -2.42
N ALA A 140 14.71 1.86 -2.83
CA ALA A 140 14.31 1.82 -4.24
C ALA A 140 14.11 3.22 -4.83
N GLU A 141 14.38 3.35 -6.13
CA GLU A 141 13.99 4.48 -6.95
C GLU A 141 12.79 4.08 -7.82
N TYR A 142 12.03 5.06 -8.32
CA TYR A 142 11.01 4.77 -9.32
C TYR A 142 11.66 4.17 -10.58
N ASP A 143 11.03 3.15 -11.14
CA ASP A 143 11.46 2.52 -12.39
C ASP A 143 11.50 3.57 -13.51
N GLY A 144 12.47 3.45 -14.41
CA GLY A 144 12.71 4.42 -15.48
C GLY A 144 13.42 5.70 -15.04
N ARG A 145 13.66 5.91 -13.74
CA ARG A 145 14.31 7.12 -13.22
C ARG A 145 15.68 6.86 -12.62
N ALA A 146 16.62 7.79 -12.88
CA ALA A 146 17.93 7.86 -12.26
C ALA A 146 18.63 6.49 -12.14
N GLY A 147 18.82 5.98 -10.92
CA GLY A 147 19.47 4.69 -10.65
C GLY A 147 18.70 3.44 -11.12
N ALA A 148 17.43 3.59 -11.49
CA ALA A 148 16.55 2.54 -12.00
C ALA A 148 16.14 2.76 -13.47
N SER A 149 16.88 3.57 -14.23
CA SER A 149 16.61 3.81 -15.66
C SER A 149 16.68 2.57 -16.55
N GLY A 150 17.28 1.48 -16.05
CA GLY A 150 17.33 0.18 -16.74
C GLY A 150 16.05 -0.64 -16.63
N CYS A 151 15.10 -0.25 -15.78
CA CYS A 151 13.79 -0.89 -15.68
C CYS A 151 12.73 0.02 -16.32
N PRO A 152 11.75 -0.55 -17.06
CA PRO A 152 10.73 0.24 -17.75
C PRO A 152 9.79 0.95 -16.77
N GLU A 153 9.56 2.25 -16.99
CA GLU A 153 8.62 3.04 -16.18
C GLU A 153 7.17 2.51 -16.31
N ASP A 154 6.81 1.95 -17.47
CA ASP A 154 5.49 1.40 -17.79
C ASP A 154 5.42 -0.14 -17.70
N GLY A 155 6.37 -0.78 -17.02
CA GLY A 155 6.48 -2.25 -16.92
C GLY A 155 5.40 -2.95 -16.08
N GLY A 156 4.49 -2.20 -15.46
CA GLY A 156 3.45 -2.71 -14.56
C GLY A 156 3.96 -3.22 -13.21
N TYR A 157 5.12 -2.72 -12.76
CA TYR A 157 5.66 -2.95 -11.43
C TYR A 157 5.21 -1.86 -10.45
N PHE A 158 5.24 -2.15 -9.15
CA PHE A 158 4.89 -1.17 -8.11
C PHE A 158 5.62 0.16 -8.25
N MET A 159 6.90 0.14 -8.61
CA MET A 159 7.74 1.33 -8.67
C MET A 159 7.66 2.06 -10.03
N GLY A 160 6.83 1.61 -10.96
CA GLY A 160 6.60 2.29 -12.24
C GLY A 160 5.44 3.28 -12.20
N THR A 161 5.14 3.92 -13.33
CA THR A 161 3.97 4.79 -13.55
C THR A 161 2.91 4.16 -14.46
N GLY A 162 3.14 2.94 -14.96
CA GLY A 162 2.16 2.17 -15.74
C GLY A 162 1.04 1.57 -14.88
N GLU A 163 0.04 0.98 -15.53
CA GLU A 163 -0.97 0.18 -14.83
C GLU A 163 -0.29 -1.01 -14.15
N ILE A 164 -0.50 -1.16 -12.85
CA ILE A 164 0.08 -2.28 -12.09
C ILE A 164 -0.57 -3.58 -12.58
N TYR A 165 0.24 -4.55 -12.97
CA TYR A 165 -0.25 -5.87 -13.38
C TYR A 165 -0.28 -6.83 -12.19
N THR A 166 -1.15 -7.83 -12.28
CA THR A 166 -1.12 -8.99 -11.36
C THR A 166 -0.32 -10.14 -11.98
N PRO A 167 0.56 -10.81 -11.23
CA PRO A 167 0.84 -10.60 -9.80
C PRO A 167 1.46 -9.24 -9.54
N TYR A 168 1.10 -8.67 -8.40
CA TYR A 168 1.86 -7.57 -7.84
C TYR A 168 3.34 -7.93 -7.73
N ALA A 169 4.21 -7.09 -8.28
CA ALA A 169 5.64 -7.37 -8.34
C ALA A 169 6.48 -6.09 -8.29
N PHE A 170 7.71 -6.25 -7.78
CA PHE A 170 8.77 -5.25 -7.88
C PHE A 170 9.74 -5.62 -9.00
N SER A 171 10.24 -4.61 -9.71
CA SER A 171 11.26 -4.78 -10.73
C SER A 171 12.60 -5.28 -10.15
N ASN A 172 13.45 -5.83 -11.02
CA ASN A 172 14.80 -6.21 -10.63
C ASN A 172 15.66 -5.01 -10.18
N CYS A 173 15.40 -3.80 -10.71
CA CYS A 173 16.07 -2.58 -10.25
C CYS A 173 15.71 -2.27 -8.80
N SER A 174 14.41 -2.32 -8.47
CA SER A 174 13.91 -2.12 -7.12
C SER A 174 14.53 -3.11 -6.13
N ARG A 175 14.47 -4.41 -6.46
CA ARG A 175 15.04 -5.48 -5.64
C ARG A 175 16.54 -5.28 -5.39
N LYS A 176 17.31 -4.98 -6.44
CA LYS A 176 18.76 -4.73 -6.36
C LYS A 176 19.09 -3.52 -5.48
N MET A 177 18.41 -2.39 -5.68
CA MET A 177 18.69 -1.16 -4.92
C MET A 177 18.33 -1.29 -3.45
N ILE A 178 17.23 -2.01 -3.13
CA ILE A 178 16.85 -2.32 -1.76
C ILE A 178 17.92 -3.23 -1.13
N LEU A 179 18.35 -4.28 -1.82
CA LEU A 179 19.41 -5.18 -1.32
C LEU A 179 20.70 -4.41 -1.02
N GLU A 180 21.19 -3.61 -1.97
CA GLU A 180 22.39 -2.79 -1.79
C GLU A 180 22.25 -1.84 -0.61
N THR A 181 21.07 -1.23 -0.44
CA THR A 181 20.79 -0.32 0.68
C THR A 181 20.81 -1.07 2.01
N ILE A 182 20.22 -2.25 2.08
CA ILE A 182 20.22 -3.10 3.28
C ILE A 182 21.66 -3.50 3.62
N GLU A 183 22.41 -4.04 2.66
CA GLU A 183 23.77 -4.52 2.87
C GLU A 183 24.73 -3.40 3.30
N GLN A 184 24.63 -2.22 2.68
CA GLN A 184 25.55 -1.11 2.93
C GLN A 184 25.18 -0.27 4.15
N ARG A 185 23.88 -0.13 4.46
CA ARG A 185 23.41 0.86 5.46
C ARG A 185 22.65 0.26 6.63
N MET A 186 22.15 -0.96 6.51
CA MET A 186 21.21 -1.55 7.49
C MET A 186 21.69 -2.91 8.05
N SER A 187 22.73 -3.52 7.46
CA SER A 187 23.29 -4.81 7.88
C SER A 187 23.80 -4.83 9.33
N VAL A 188 24.06 -3.65 9.90
CA VAL A 188 24.55 -3.47 11.30
C VAL A 188 23.53 -2.70 12.17
N THR A 189 22.34 -2.33 11.67
CA THR A 189 21.43 -1.40 12.39
C THR A 189 19.92 -1.66 12.18
N CYS A 190 19.16 -1.39 13.24
CA CYS A 190 17.69 -1.37 13.44
C CYS A 190 16.85 -2.60 13.00
N LEU A 191 17.07 -3.18 11.82
CA LEU A 191 16.28 -4.28 11.27
C LEU A 191 16.63 -5.68 11.83
N SER A 192 17.40 -5.74 12.91
CA SER A 192 17.76 -7.01 13.56
C SER A 192 16.54 -7.64 14.23
N SER A 193 16.38 -8.95 14.08
CA SER A 193 15.31 -9.74 14.72
C SER A 193 15.30 -9.66 16.26
N ILE A 194 16.38 -9.18 16.87
CA ILE A 194 16.52 -9.04 18.32
C ILE A 194 15.60 -7.93 18.88
N ASN A 195 15.20 -6.94 18.05
CA ASN A 195 14.41 -5.78 18.48
C ASN A 195 12.94 -5.84 18.04
N GLN A 196 12.40 -7.03 17.77
CA GLN A 196 11.03 -7.19 17.30
C GLN A 196 10.01 -6.90 18.41
N TRP A 197 9.14 -5.93 18.17
CA TRP A 197 7.97 -5.67 19.00
C TRP A 197 6.81 -6.57 18.56
N PRO A 198 5.91 -6.96 19.49
CA PRO A 198 4.75 -7.76 19.12
C PRO A 198 3.89 -7.03 18.08
N PRO A 199 3.51 -7.70 16.97
CA PRO A 199 2.60 -7.13 16.00
C PRO A 199 1.20 -6.88 16.60
N VAL A 200 0.54 -5.85 16.10
CA VAL A 200 -0.86 -5.56 16.39
C VAL A 200 -1.74 -6.38 15.44
N HIS A 201 -2.72 -7.07 16.00
CA HIS A 201 -3.68 -7.89 15.25
C HIS A 201 -5.10 -7.41 15.46
N GLY A 202 -5.93 -7.59 14.44
CA GLY A 202 -7.37 -7.35 14.48
C GLY A 202 -8.14 -8.65 14.72
N ASN A 203 -9.46 -8.55 14.75
CA ASN A 203 -10.36 -9.71 14.76
C ASN A 203 -10.46 -10.41 13.39
N ARG A 204 -9.99 -9.74 12.34
CA ARG A 204 -9.84 -10.26 10.98
C ARG A 204 -8.40 -10.08 10.56
N THR A 205 -7.94 -10.93 9.64
CA THR A 205 -6.56 -10.90 9.17
C THR A 205 -6.44 -10.07 7.89
N TYR A 206 -7.43 -10.19 6.98
CA TYR A 206 -7.34 -9.59 5.65
C TYR A 206 -8.55 -8.69 5.33
N MET A 207 -8.32 -7.67 4.50
CA MET A 207 -9.31 -6.62 4.18
C MET A 207 -10.54 -7.17 3.45
N GLY A 208 -10.34 -8.19 2.62
CA GLY A 208 -11.37 -8.88 1.85
C GLY A 208 -12.04 -10.04 2.57
N GLU A 209 -11.64 -10.34 3.80
CA GLU A 209 -12.19 -11.47 4.56
C GLU A 209 -13.69 -11.27 4.82
N GLY A 210 -14.48 -12.18 4.25
CA GLY A 210 -15.95 -12.14 4.30
C GLY A 210 -16.60 -11.11 3.37
N LEU A 211 -15.82 -10.41 2.53
CA LEU A 211 -16.34 -9.41 1.60
C LEU A 211 -16.78 -10.05 0.29
N SER A 212 -18.04 -9.89 -0.08
CA SER A 212 -18.55 -10.34 -1.38
C SER A 212 -18.17 -9.36 -2.51
N PRO A 213 -18.17 -9.81 -3.78
CA PRO A 213 -17.93 -8.94 -4.93
C PRO A 213 -18.93 -7.79 -5.03
N ASP A 214 -20.20 -8.03 -4.68
CA ASP A 214 -21.24 -7.00 -4.68
C ASP A 214 -21.03 -5.94 -3.58
N GLU A 215 -20.68 -6.36 -2.37
CA GLU A 215 -20.38 -5.42 -1.28
C GLU A 215 -19.15 -4.57 -1.60
N PHE A 216 -18.13 -5.17 -2.22
CA PHE A 216 -16.97 -4.42 -2.72
C PHE A 216 -17.41 -3.34 -3.72
N CYS A 217 -18.19 -3.71 -4.75
CA CYS A 217 -18.64 -2.75 -5.76
C CYS A 217 -19.50 -1.63 -5.16
N LEU A 218 -20.43 -1.96 -4.26
CA LEU A 218 -21.27 -0.99 -3.56
C LEU A 218 -20.45 0.00 -2.72
N ALA A 219 -19.32 -0.42 -2.17
CA ALA A 219 -18.41 0.45 -1.42
C ALA A 219 -17.66 1.45 -2.33
N GLN A 220 -17.35 1.08 -3.57
CA GLN A 220 -16.68 1.95 -4.54
C GLN A 220 -17.64 2.90 -5.23
N TYR A 221 -18.74 2.38 -5.76
CA TYR A 221 -19.73 3.15 -6.51
C TYR A 221 -21.14 2.88 -5.97
N PRO A 222 -21.81 3.91 -5.43
CA PRO A 222 -23.20 3.80 -5.01
C PRO A 222 -24.07 3.27 -6.15
N LYS A 223 -24.90 2.26 -5.87
CA LYS A 223 -25.80 1.57 -6.83
C LYS A 223 -25.13 0.65 -7.85
N SER A 224 -23.82 0.46 -7.78
CA SER A 224 -23.15 -0.58 -8.59
C SER A 224 -23.29 -1.96 -7.95
N ARG A 225 -23.07 -2.99 -8.77
CA ARG A 225 -23.06 -4.41 -8.37
C ARG A 225 -21.99 -5.14 -9.17
N TYR A 226 -21.69 -6.36 -8.77
CA TYR A 226 -20.79 -7.20 -9.52
C TYR A 226 -21.33 -7.47 -10.93
N CYS A 227 -20.45 -7.45 -11.93
CA CYS A 227 -20.85 -7.64 -13.33
C CYS A 227 -21.31 -9.08 -13.64
N TYR A 228 -21.08 -10.04 -12.74
CA TYR A 228 -21.41 -11.46 -12.93
C TYR A 228 -22.29 -11.96 -11.78
N PRO A 229 -23.62 -11.69 -11.81
CA PRO A 229 -24.52 -11.92 -10.68
C PRO A 229 -24.73 -13.40 -10.36
N ASP A 230 -24.42 -14.29 -11.30
CA ASP A 230 -24.49 -15.74 -11.10
C ASP A 230 -23.36 -16.27 -10.19
N TYR A 231 -22.39 -15.41 -9.82
CA TYR A 231 -21.25 -15.77 -9.01
C TYR A 231 -21.12 -14.87 -7.79
N ASN A 232 -21.02 -15.49 -6.62
CA ASN A 232 -20.77 -14.81 -5.34
C ASN A 232 -19.27 -14.76 -4.96
N ILE A 233 -18.39 -15.23 -5.84
CA ILE A 233 -16.93 -15.26 -5.65
C ILE A 233 -16.22 -14.73 -6.91
N LEU A 234 -14.96 -14.33 -6.75
CA LEU A 234 -14.13 -13.79 -7.83
C LEU A 234 -13.62 -14.89 -8.78
N PRO A 235 -13.24 -14.54 -10.03
CA PRO A 235 -12.48 -15.43 -10.89
C PRO A 235 -11.08 -15.74 -10.30
N SER A 236 -10.36 -16.70 -10.91
CA SER A 236 -8.98 -17.04 -10.49
C SER A 236 -7.99 -15.89 -10.63
N THR A 237 -8.29 -14.92 -11.48
CA THR A 237 -7.51 -13.68 -11.63
C THR A 237 -7.76 -12.69 -10.50
N CYS A 238 -8.64 -13.00 -9.53
CA CYS A 238 -8.94 -12.14 -8.40
C CYS A 238 -9.27 -10.71 -8.84
N THR A 239 -10.10 -10.58 -9.87
CA THR A 239 -10.55 -9.27 -10.38
C THR A 239 -12.02 -9.06 -10.06
N VAL A 240 -12.38 -7.82 -9.73
CA VAL A 240 -13.74 -7.38 -9.43
C VAL A 240 -14.19 -6.42 -10.52
N ASP A 241 -15.04 -6.91 -11.43
CA ASP A 241 -15.71 -6.06 -12.41
C ASP A 241 -16.97 -5.45 -11.79
N CYS A 242 -16.98 -4.13 -11.60
CA CYS A 242 -18.15 -3.42 -11.08
C CYS A 242 -18.97 -2.82 -12.23
N CYS A 243 -20.29 -3.05 -12.18
CA CYS A 243 -21.25 -2.65 -13.19
C CYS A 243 -22.39 -1.83 -12.59
N GLU A 244 -22.87 -0.86 -13.35
CA GLU A 244 -24.20 -0.28 -13.15
C GLU A 244 -25.22 -1.09 -13.96
N TRP A 245 -26.31 -1.48 -13.31
CA TRP A 245 -27.34 -2.32 -13.90
C TRP A 245 -28.62 -1.52 -14.18
N ASN A 246 -29.16 -1.68 -15.39
CA ASN A 246 -30.47 -1.17 -15.77
C ASN A 246 -31.30 -2.32 -16.37
N GLY A 247 -32.09 -2.97 -15.52
CA GLY A 247 -32.76 -4.23 -15.87
C GLY A 247 -31.75 -5.32 -16.23
N HIS A 248 -31.86 -5.87 -17.44
CA HIS A 248 -30.93 -6.88 -17.97
C HIS A 248 -29.69 -6.30 -18.65
N SER A 249 -29.65 -4.99 -18.87
CA SER A 249 -28.47 -4.32 -19.43
C SER A 249 -27.51 -3.92 -18.32
N LYS A 250 -26.20 -4.10 -18.58
CA LYS A 250 -25.13 -3.70 -17.66
C LYS A 250 -24.13 -2.79 -18.37
N ARG A 251 -23.66 -1.78 -17.66
CA ARG A 251 -22.56 -0.91 -18.07
C ARG A 251 -21.39 -1.12 -17.10
N LYS A 252 -20.27 -1.62 -17.61
CA LYS A 252 -19.04 -1.76 -16.82
C LYS A 252 -18.54 -0.37 -16.41
N LEU A 253 -18.32 -0.19 -15.12
CA LEU A 253 -17.76 1.03 -14.54
C LEU A 253 -16.25 0.93 -14.50
N TRP A 254 -15.74 -0.15 -13.87
CA TRP A 254 -14.31 -0.34 -13.66
C TRP A 254 -13.98 -1.81 -13.33
N THR A 255 -12.71 -2.18 -13.48
CA THR A 255 -12.14 -3.44 -12.98
C THR A 255 -11.16 -3.12 -11.87
N TYR A 256 -11.33 -3.75 -10.72
CA TYR A 256 -10.40 -3.68 -9.60
C TYR A 256 -9.71 -5.02 -9.39
N PHE A 257 -8.58 -5.00 -8.71
CA PHE A 257 -8.08 -6.20 -8.04
C PHE A 257 -8.90 -6.44 -6.77
N GLY A 258 -9.22 -7.71 -6.53
CA GLY A 258 -9.88 -8.15 -5.32
C GLY A 258 -8.96 -7.94 -4.11
N LEU A 259 -9.54 -7.49 -3.00
CA LEU A 259 -8.80 -7.34 -1.76
C LEU A 259 -8.31 -8.72 -1.28
N ASP A 260 -7.17 -8.73 -0.58
CA ASP A 260 -6.68 -10.00 -0.01
C ASP A 260 -7.71 -10.57 0.96
N GLY A 261 -7.90 -11.88 0.95
CA GLY A 261 -8.94 -12.53 1.74
C GLY A 261 -10.28 -12.71 1.02
N MET A 262 -10.52 -12.04 -0.13
CA MET A 262 -11.74 -12.28 -0.91
C MET A 262 -11.76 -13.70 -1.48
N ALA A 263 -12.91 -14.35 -1.45
CA ALA A 263 -13.09 -15.68 -2.00
C ALA A 263 -13.01 -15.66 -3.54
N CYS A 264 -12.32 -16.65 -4.10
CA CYS A 264 -12.14 -16.79 -5.54
C CYS A 264 -12.28 -18.24 -6.01
N ARG A 265 -12.54 -18.43 -7.30
CA ARG A 265 -12.60 -19.74 -7.94
C ARG A 265 -11.20 -20.17 -8.36
N SER A 266 -10.70 -21.26 -7.80
CA SER A 266 -9.44 -21.86 -8.24
C SER A 266 -9.63 -22.60 -9.57
N PHE A 267 -8.73 -22.37 -10.54
CA PHE A 267 -8.82 -22.96 -11.89
C PHE A 267 -8.29 -24.40 -11.95
N PHE A 268 -7.58 -24.87 -10.91
CA PHE A 268 -6.75 -26.09 -10.98
C PHE A 268 -7.43 -27.38 -10.52
N ALA A 269 -8.74 -27.37 -10.23
CA ALA A 269 -9.46 -28.61 -9.91
C ALA A 269 -10.81 -28.65 -10.61
N THR A 270 -11.15 -29.85 -11.08
CA THR A 270 -12.52 -30.31 -11.33
C THR A 270 -13.48 -29.74 -10.27
N TYR A 271 -14.35 -28.81 -10.68
CA TYR A 271 -15.54 -28.31 -10.00
C TYR A 271 -15.49 -28.17 -8.45
N ASN A 272 -15.57 -26.92 -7.98
CA ASN A 272 -15.89 -26.50 -6.59
C ASN A 272 -14.76 -26.27 -5.58
N THR A 273 -13.50 -26.05 -5.98
CA THR A 273 -12.48 -25.57 -5.03
C THR A 273 -12.52 -24.04 -4.89
N VAL A 274 -12.91 -23.58 -3.71
CA VAL A 274 -12.82 -22.17 -3.30
C VAL A 274 -11.38 -21.89 -2.86
N GLY A 275 -10.80 -20.83 -3.41
CA GLY A 275 -9.53 -20.26 -2.99
C GLY A 275 -9.73 -18.86 -2.41
N VAL A 276 -8.61 -18.20 -2.12
CA VAL A 276 -8.56 -16.89 -1.49
C VAL A 276 -7.59 -16.00 -2.26
N CYS A 277 -7.99 -14.75 -2.51
CA CYS A 277 -7.14 -13.78 -3.17
C CYS A 277 -5.98 -13.35 -2.28
N PHE A 278 -4.77 -13.41 -2.82
CA PHE A 278 -3.54 -12.85 -2.23
C PHE A 278 -2.69 -12.26 -3.34
N ASN A 279 -2.28 -10.99 -3.19
CA ASN A 279 -1.46 -10.27 -4.15
C ASN A 279 -1.92 -10.36 -5.62
N GLY A 280 -3.24 -10.37 -5.83
CA GLY A 280 -3.84 -10.45 -7.16
C GLY A 280 -3.97 -11.86 -7.74
N PHE A 281 -3.71 -12.91 -6.95
CA PHE A 281 -3.88 -14.29 -7.37
C PHE A 281 -4.76 -15.11 -6.44
N CYS A 282 -5.49 -16.06 -7.02
CA CYS A 282 -6.28 -17.02 -6.28
C CYS A 282 -5.42 -18.17 -5.75
N GLU A 283 -5.09 -18.16 -4.46
CA GLU A 283 -4.35 -19.22 -3.80
C GLU A 283 -5.28 -20.22 -3.11
N ARG A 284 -4.85 -21.48 -3.01
CA ARG A 284 -5.54 -22.50 -2.22
C ARG A 284 -5.10 -22.39 -0.76
N ARG A 285 -5.75 -21.51 -0.01
CA ARG A 285 -5.63 -21.45 1.46
C ARG A 285 -7.01 -21.66 2.08
N LEU A 286 -7.08 -22.45 3.16
CA LEU A 286 -8.24 -22.45 4.04
C LEU A 286 -8.07 -21.22 4.95
N LEU A 287 -9.03 -20.30 4.94
CA LEU A 287 -9.15 -19.26 5.98
C LEU A 287 -9.68 -19.89 7.26
#